data_AF-A0A925VMS3-F1
#
_entry.id   AF-A0A925VMS3-F1
#
_cell.length_a   1.000
_cell.length_b   1.000
_cell.length_c   1.000
_cell.angle_alpha   90.00
_cell.angle_beta   90.00
_cell.angle_gamma   90.00
#
_symmetry.space_group_name_H-M   'P 1'
#
loop_
_entity.id
_entity.type
_entity.pdbx_description
1 polymer ?
#
loop_
_entity_poly.entity_id
_entity_poly.type
_entity_poly.pdbx_seq_one_letter_code
_entity_poly.pdbx_strand_id
1 'polypeptide(L)'
;RSRERFVSGPQRDFMMTAMNGLDQASGEADGTRIVSYYQPGNAAAGARALEAAQQAIRIFNQRFGRYPLAELEVVQAALTNFYGVEYPGIVLIEQRLYKGTSGLATTVAHEVAHQWWYGQVGNDAQRNPWLDEGLASYSQIVYREGIGDIEGANNELQGFRTSYARARQQGRDGVAQRPAAQFSGNYVALVYAKPALFLQALRNRIDDEAFFKGIQSYYAANRYSDSASGDRLVEAMDAACGCATRDLYEAWVLGSGPVEVP
;
A
#
# COMPACT_ATOMS: atom_id res chain seq x y z
N ARG A 1 25.01 11.95 -28.80
CA ARG A 1 24.09 12.29 -27.68
C ARG A 1 22.81 11.49 -27.90
N SER A 2 22.48 10.55 -27.02
CA SER A 2 21.14 9.96 -26.99
C SER A 2 20.17 10.97 -26.39
N ARG A 3 18.94 10.99 -26.89
CA ARG A 3 17.83 11.77 -26.33
C ARG A 3 16.70 10.80 -26.08
N GLU A 4 16.32 10.65 -24.82
CA GLU A 4 15.14 9.88 -24.43
C GLU A 4 13.96 10.82 -24.20
N ARG A 5 12.74 10.34 -24.47
CA ARG A 5 11.49 11.06 -24.21
C ARG A 5 10.56 10.14 -23.42
N PHE A 6 10.26 10.53 -22.19
CA PHE A 6 9.28 9.88 -21.34
C PHE A 6 7.93 10.58 -21.48
N VAL A 7 6.85 9.80 -21.55
CA VAL A 7 5.47 10.28 -21.66
C VAL A 7 4.65 9.53 -20.64
N SER A 8 3.90 10.26 -19.82
CA SER A 8 2.97 9.69 -18.87
C SER A 8 1.61 10.38 -18.96
N GLY A 9 0.56 9.69 -18.47
CA GLY A 9 -0.70 10.31 -18.09
C GLY A 9 -0.56 11.15 -16.81
N PRO A 10 -1.68 11.57 -16.20
CA PRO A 10 -1.64 12.32 -14.95
C PRO A 10 -0.90 11.53 -13.86
N GLN A 11 0.12 12.16 -13.30
CA GLN A 11 0.87 11.66 -12.15
C GLN A 11 0.92 12.73 -11.08
N ARG A 12 0.98 12.27 -9.83
CA ARG A 12 1.06 13.13 -8.66
C ARG A 12 2.39 13.86 -8.55
N ASP A 13 3.48 13.16 -8.83
CA ASP A 13 4.83 13.69 -8.92
C ASP A 13 5.62 12.95 -10.01
N PHE A 14 6.94 13.19 -10.08
CA PHE A 14 7.82 12.62 -11.09
C PHE A 14 9.13 12.17 -10.46
N MET A 15 9.55 10.95 -10.79
CA MET A 15 10.83 10.38 -10.39
C MET A 15 11.60 9.89 -11.62
N MET A 16 12.92 10.04 -11.59
CA MET A 16 13.82 9.46 -12.58
C MET A 16 14.99 8.83 -11.85
N THR A 17 15.26 7.56 -12.15
CA THR A 17 16.49 6.88 -11.73
C THR A 17 17.39 6.67 -12.95
N ALA A 18 18.70 6.82 -12.77
CA ALA A 18 19.68 6.52 -13.81
C ALA A 18 20.79 5.67 -13.19
N MET A 19 20.71 4.36 -13.42
CA MET A 19 21.61 3.36 -12.82
C MET A 19 22.29 2.56 -13.94
N ASN A 20 23.56 2.21 -13.74
CA ASN A 20 24.31 1.38 -14.68
C ASN A 20 24.54 -0.02 -14.09
N GLY A 21 24.58 -1.03 -14.96
CA GLY A 21 24.93 -2.40 -14.58
C GLY A 21 23.85 -3.17 -13.81
N LEU A 22 22.57 -2.81 -13.98
CA LEU A 22 21.46 -3.63 -13.51
C LEU A 22 21.06 -4.64 -14.59
N ASP A 23 20.75 -5.85 -14.17
CA ASP A 23 20.02 -6.82 -14.96
C ASP A 23 18.52 -6.50 -14.90
N GLN A 24 17.75 -7.02 -15.85
CA GLN A 24 16.30 -6.84 -15.87
C GLN A 24 15.55 -8.13 -16.22
N ALA A 25 14.36 -8.25 -15.66
CA ALA A 25 13.31 -9.17 -16.10
C ALA A 25 12.06 -8.35 -16.40
N SER A 26 11.28 -8.74 -17.40
CA SER A 26 10.06 -8.00 -17.76
C SER A 26 8.93 -8.93 -18.16
N GLY A 27 7.70 -8.48 -17.95
CA GLY A 27 6.48 -9.17 -18.31
C GLY A 27 5.32 -8.19 -18.45
N GLU A 28 4.10 -8.73 -18.55
CA GLU A 28 2.87 -7.94 -18.66
C GLU A 28 1.82 -8.44 -17.66
N ALA A 29 0.98 -7.55 -17.18
CA ALA A 29 -0.25 -7.86 -16.45
C ALA A 29 -1.35 -6.85 -16.81
N ASP A 30 -2.49 -7.33 -17.29
CA ASP A 30 -3.68 -6.53 -17.62
C ASP A 30 -3.39 -5.31 -18.53
N GLY A 31 -2.51 -5.46 -19.52
CA GLY A 31 -2.12 -4.38 -20.44
C GLY A 31 -1.04 -3.44 -19.89
N THR A 32 -0.51 -3.70 -18.70
CA THR A 32 0.61 -2.96 -18.09
C THR A 32 1.90 -3.75 -18.28
N ARG A 33 2.89 -3.14 -18.93
CA ARG A 33 4.26 -3.66 -18.96
C ARG A 33 4.90 -3.48 -17.59
N ILE A 34 5.53 -4.52 -17.08
CA ILE A 34 6.22 -4.48 -15.78
C ILE A 34 7.67 -4.86 -15.99
N VAL A 35 8.58 -4.07 -15.44
CA VAL A 35 10.03 -4.34 -15.50
C VAL A 35 10.59 -4.37 -14.09
N SER A 36 11.25 -5.48 -13.73
CA SER A 36 12.05 -5.56 -12.50
C SER A 36 13.53 -5.36 -12.84
N TYR A 37 14.11 -4.31 -12.29
CA TYR A 37 15.54 -4.00 -12.37
C TYR A 37 16.25 -4.44 -11.09
N TYR A 38 17.34 -5.18 -11.22
CA TYR A 38 18.05 -5.76 -10.07
C TYR A 38 19.56 -5.88 -10.29
N GLN A 39 20.31 -6.00 -9.21
CA GLN A 39 21.76 -6.17 -9.27
C GLN A 39 22.13 -7.54 -9.87
N PRO A 40 23.22 -7.63 -10.64
CA PRO A 40 23.75 -8.90 -11.12
C PRO A 40 23.95 -9.90 -9.98
N GLY A 41 23.55 -11.15 -10.23
CA GLY A 41 23.54 -12.22 -9.21
C GLY A 41 22.23 -12.35 -8.43
N ASN A 42 21.28 -11.40 -8.57
CA ASN A 42 19.96 -11.48 -7.93
C ASN A 42 18.84 -11.95 -8.87
N ALA A 43 19.13 -12.60 -9.99
CA ALA A 43 18.14 -12.96 -11.02
C ALA A 43 16.90 -13.68 -10.46
N ALA A 44 17.07 -14.63 -9.54
CA ALA A 44 15.93 -15.32 -8.91
C ALA A 44 15.08 -14.40 -8.00
N ALA A 45 15.67 -13.42 -7.33
CA ALA A 45 14.92 -12.43 -6.56
C ALA A 45 14.24 -11.40 -7.47
N GLY A 46 14.91 -10.99 -8.55
CA GLY A 46 14.34 -10.15 -9.61
C GLY A 46 13.11 -10.76 -10.26
N ALA A 47 13.17 -12.05 -10.61
CA ALA A 47 12.02 -12.78 -11.15
C ALA A 47 10.85 -12.84 -10.14
N ARG A 48 11.13 -13.06 -8.85
CA ARG A 48 10.10 -13.03 -7.79
C ARG A 48 9.49 -11.63 -7.58
N ALA A 49 10.29 -10.57 -7.70
CA ALA A 49 9.80 -9.21 -7.62
C ALA A 49 8.88 -8.87 -8.81
N LEU A 50 9.27 -9.27 -10.02
CA LEU A 50 8.42 -9.16 -11.22
C LEU A 50 7.11 -9.93 -11.05
N GLU A 51 7.16 -11.18 -10.59
CA GLU A 51 5.98 -12.01 -10.37
C GLU A 51 5.03 -11.38 -9.35
N ALA A 52 5.56 -10.93 -8.22
CA ALA A 52 4.77 -10.26 -7.18
C ALA A 52 4.09 -8.99 -7.71
N ALA A 53 4.79 -8.18 -8.50
CA ALA A 53 4.20 -6.99 -9.12
C ALA A 53 3.11 -7.33 -10.14
N GLN A 54 3.30 -8.37 -10.96
CA GLN A 54 2.28 -8.83 -11.91
C GLN A 54 1.03 -9.36 -11.18
N GLN A 55 1.21 -10.13 -10.10
CA GLN A 55 0.11 -10.61 -9.27
C GLN A 55 -0.62 -9.44 -8.59
N ALA A 56 0.12 -8.50 -7.99
CA ALA A 56 -0.43 -7.31 -7.35
C ALA A 56 -1.26 -6.47 -8.34
N ILE A 57 -0.76 -6.19 -9.55
CA ILE A 57 -1.53 -5.47 -10.58
C ILE A 57 -2.85 -6.18 -10.88
N ARG A 58 -2.85 -7.50 -11.12
CA ARG A 58 -4.09 -8.25 -11.41
C ARG A 58 -5.08 -8.18 -10.25
N ILE A 59 -4.61 -8.40 -9.03
CA ILE A 59 -5.45 -8.42 -7.83
C ILE A 59 -6.03 -7.04 -7.55
N PHE A 60 -5.20 -6.00 -7.58
CA PHE A 60 -5.62 -4.63 -7.26
C PHE A 60 -6.47 -4.02 -8.38
N ASN A 61 -6.24 -4.37 -9.65
CA ASN A 61 -7.16 -4.03 -10.75
C ASN A 61 -8.58 -4.53 -10.49
N GLN A 62 -8.71 -5.77 -9.99
CA GLN A 62 -10.00 -6.39 -9.69
C GLN A 62 -10.63 -5.79 -8.42
N ARG A 63 -9.83 -5.62 -7.35
CA ARG A 63 -10.33 -5.25 -6.03
C ARG A 63 -10.52 -3.75 -5.83
N PHE A 64 -9.72 -2.90 -6.49
CA PHE A 64 -9.70 -1.45 -6.26
C PHE A 64 -10.18 -0.66 -7.49
N GLY A 65 -9.79 -1.09 -8.68
CA GLY A 65 -10.09 -0.43 -9.96
C GLY A 65 -8.87 -0.42 -10.88
N ARG A 66 -9.03 -0.04 -12.15
CA ARG A 66 -7.94 -0.18 -13.15
C ARG A 66 -6.76 0.77 -12.95
N TYR A 67 -5.55 0.21 -12.91
CA TYR A 67 -4.29 0.95 -13.02
C TYR A 67 -4.23 1.73 -14.36
N PRO A 68 -3.92 3.05 -14.35
CA PRO A 68 -3.91 3.85 -15.57
C PRO A 68 -2.69 3.71 -16.45
N LEU A 69 -1.53 3.40 -15.88
CA LEU A 69 -0.27 3.58 -16.59
C LEU A 69 0.06 2.34 -17.40
N ALA A 70 0.67 2.55 -18.57
CA ALA A 70 1.07 1.45 -19.46
C ALA A 70 2.33 0.72 -18.96
N GLU A 71 3.08 1.31 -18.04
CA GLU A 71 4.33 0.76 -17.53
C GLU A 71 4.47 0.97 -16.02
N LEU A 72 5.07 -0.01 -15.35
CA LEU A 72 5.46 0.03 -13.94
C LEU A 72 6.86 -0.59 -13.79
N GLU A 73 7.76 0.13 -13.14
CA GLU A 73 9.12 -0.34 -12.84
C GLU A 73 9.26 -0.72 -11.36
N VAL A 74 9.92 -1.85 -11.10
CA VAL A 74 10.30 -2.32 -9.76
C VAL A 74 11.82 -2.34 -9.69
N VAL A 75 12.40 -1.38 -8.98
CA VAL A 75 13.85 -1.13 -9.01
C VAL A 75 14.48 -1.51 -7.67
N GLN A 76 15.40 -2.48 -7.69
CA GLN A 76 16.26 -2.76 -6.54
C GLN A 76 17.15 -1.54 -6.24
N ALA A 77 17.04 -0.97 -5.04
CA ALA A 77 17.77 0.22 -4.62
C ALA A 77 18.32 0.08 -3.18
N ALA A 78 19.30 0.93 -2.84
CA ALA A 78 19.81 1.04 -1.47
C ALA A 78 19.10 2.20 -0.74
N LEU A 79 18.04 1.87 0.01
CA LEU A 79 17.12 2.80 0.67
C LEU A 79 17.47 3.09 2.14
N THR A 80 18.40 2.34 2.75
CA THR A 80 18.96 2.50 4.11
C THR A 80 17.93 2.43 5.26
N ASN A 81 16.92 3.29 5.27
CA ASN A 81 15.93 3.46 6.33
C ASN A 81 14.54 2.91 5.98
N PHE A 82 14.29 2.59 4.71
CA PHE A 82 12.98 2.14 4.23
C PHE A 82 13.10 0.79 3.53
N TYR A 83 11.98 0.04 3.48
CA TYR A 83 11.91 -1.22 2.73
C TYR A 83 11.52 -1.01 1.27
N GLY A 84 10.78 0.06 0.97
CA GLY A 84 10.48 0.53 -0.36
C GLY A 84 10.13 2.03 -0.39
N VAL A 85 9.95 2.56 -1.60
CA VAL A 85 9.47 3.91 -1.89
C VAL A 85 8.63 3.87 -3.17
N GLU A 86 7.55 4.64 -3.21
CA GLU A 86 6.34 4.32 -3.97
C GLU A 86 6.03 5.22 -5.17
N TYR A 87 7.03 5.87 -5.78
CA TYR A 87 6.81 6.87 -6.83
C TYR A 87 5.87 6.36 -7.97
N PRO A 88 5.05 7.23 -8.58
CA PRO A 88 4.14 6.86 -9.65
C PRO A 88 4.88 6.24 -10.84
N GLY A 89 4.56 4.99 -11.15
CA GLY A 89 5.18 4.21 -12.23
C GLY A 89 6.55 3.63 -11.90
N ILE A 90 7.16 3.95 -10.75
CA ILE A 90 8.48 3.43 -10.35
C ILE A 90 8.50 3.17 -8.83
N VAL A 91 8.51 1.90 -8.43
CA VAL A 91 8.69 1.52 -7.03
C VAL A 91 10.13 1.10 -6.76
N LEU A 92 10.73 1.65 -5.72
CA LEU A 92 12.07 1.29 -5.26
C LEU A 92 11.94 0.24 -4.17
N ILE A 93 12.78 -0.80 -4.19
CA ILE A 93 12.76 -1.89 -3.21
C ILE A 93 14.15 -2.08 -2.62
N GLU A 94 14.23 -2.14 -1.29
CA GLU A 94 15.50 -2.22 -0.56
C GLU A 94 16.29 -3.48 -0.91
N GLN A 95 17.56 -3.29 -1.28
CA GLN A 95 18.46 -4.32 -1.79
C GLN A 95 18.64 -5.52 -0.85
N ARG A 96 18.50 -5.36 0.46
CA ARG A 96 18.59 -6.50 1.40
C ARG A 96 17.46 -7.52 1.22
N LEU A 97 16.33 -7.11 0.63
CA LEU A 97 15.21 -7.99 0.28
C LEU A 97 15.54 -8.97 -0.85
N TYR A 98 16.53 -8.64 -1.68
CA TYR A 98 16.97 -9.48 -2.79
C TYR A 98 17.94 -10.59 -2.36
N LYS A 99 18.50 -10.50 -1.14
CA LYS A 99 19.52 -11.43 -0.61
C LYS A 99 18.94 -12.63 0.15
N GLY A 100 17.70 -13.04 -0.17
CA GLY A 100 17.07 -14.23 0.43
C GLY A 100 16.33 -13.98 1.75
N THR A 101 16.06 -12.72 2.11
CA THR A 101 15.18 -12.41 3.24
C THR A 101 13.72 -12.64 2.86
N SER A 102 12.89 -13.01 3.85
CA SER A 102 11.44 -13.08 3.68
C SER A 102 10.86 -11.67 3.50
N GLY A 103 9.71 -11.59 2.83
CA GLY A 103 8.96 -10.34 2.70
C GLY A 103 9.11 -9.61 1.37
N LEU A 104 10.04 -10.00 0.47
CA LEU A 104 10.20 -9.33 -0.84
C LEU A 104 8.87 -9.18 -1.60
N ALA A 105 8.09 -10.26 -1.72
CA ALA A 105 6.80 -10.22 -2.42
C ALA A 105 5.76 -9.32 -1.71
N THR A 106 5.66 -9.40 -0.37
CA THR A 106 4.76 -8.52 0.38
C THR A 106 5.17 -7.05 0.24
N THR A 107 6.46 -6.74 0.34
CA THR A 107 6.97 -5.36 0.17
C THR A 107 6.68 -4.85 -1.22
N VAL A 108 6.95 -5.65 -2.27
CA VAL A 108 6.57 -5.27 -3.64
C VAL A 108 5.07 -5.01 -3.74
N ALA A 109 4.23 -5.88 -3.20
CA ALA A 109 2.78 -5.68 -3.22
C ALA A 109 2.35 -4.39 -2.48
N HIS A 110 3.00 -4.04 -1.38
CA HIS A 110 2.76 -2.79 -0.65
C HIS A 110 3.11 -1.56 -1.50
N GLU A 111 4.31 -1.50 -2.08
CA GLU A 111 4.71 -0.37 -2.93
C GLU A 111 3.85 -0.29 -4.21
N VAL A 112 3.43 -1.44 -4.75
CA VAL A 112 2.52 -1.48 -5.89
C VAL A 112 1.11 -1.02 -5.49
N ALA A 113 0.65 -1.27 -4.27
CA ALA A 113 -0.64 -0.76 -3.79
C ALA A 113 -0.66 0.76 -3.73
N HIS A 114 0.48 1.39 -3.45
CA HIS A 114 0.60 2.85 -3.47
C HIS A 114 0.36 3.48 -4.85
N GLN A 115 0.47 2.67 -5.91
CA GLN A 115 0.06 3.10 -7.24
C GLN A 115 -1.45 3.41 -7.33
N TRP A 116 -2.27 2.94 -6.38
CA TRP A 116 -3.64 3.40 -6.17
C TRP A 116 -3.70 4.43 -5.03
N TRP A 117 -3.12 4.10 -3.88
CA TRP A 117 -3.20 4.87 -2.64
C TRP A 117 -1.95 5.72 -2.45
N TYR A 118 -2.02 7.02 -2.70
CA TYR A 118 -0.91 7.96 -2.94
C TYR A 118 -0.87 8.38 -4.41
N GLY A 119 -0.64 7.44 -5.34
CA GLY A 119 -0.35 7.77 -6.74
C GLY A 119 -1.58 8.26 -7.52
N GLN A 120 -2.74 7.64 -7.31
CA GLN A 120 -3.99 7.99 -8.00
C GLN A 120 -4.97 8.69 -7.06
N VAL A 121 -5.15 8.15 -5.85
CA VAL A 121 -5.93 8.74 -4.78
C VAL A 121 -4.93 9.37 -3.81
N GLY A 122 -4.68 10.66 -3.99
CA GLY A 122 -3.71 11.41 -3.19
C GLY A 122 -4.34 12.03 -1.93
N ASN A 123 -3.53 12.06 -0.87
CA ASN A 123 -3.80 12.71 0.42
C ASN A 123 -2.58 13.53 0.85
N ASP A 124 -2.72 14.46 1.80
CA ASP A 124 -1.55 15.14 2.37
C ASP A 124 -0.77 14.19 3.29
N ALA A 125 0.20 13.46 2.74
CA ALA A 125 1.00 12.48 3.49
C ALA A 125 1.75 13.09 4.69
N GLN A 126 1.96 14.41 4.72
CA GLN A 126 2.58 15.07 5.87
C GLN A 126 1.57 15.37 6.99
N ARG A 127 0.30 15.59 6.65
CA ARG A 127 -0.78 15.87 7.62
C ARG A 127 -1.56 14.63 8.04
N ASN A 128 -1.72 13.67 7.15
CA ASN A 128 -2.50 12.46 7.35
C ASN A 128 -1.84 11.23 6.70
N PRO A 129 -0.62 10.84 7.16
CA PRO A 129 0.15 9.73 6.60
C PRO A 129 -0.53 8.36 6.74
N TRP A 130 -1.50 8.23 7.66
CA TRP A 130 -2.14 6.94 7.91
C TRP A 130 -2.98 6.46 6.72
N LEU A 131 -3.44 7.37 5.85
CA LEU A 131 -4.48 7.06 4.87
C LEU A 131 -3.91 6.23 3.71
N ASP A 132 -2.87 6.74 3.05
CA ASP A 132 -2.12 6.02 2.03
C ASP A 132 -1.39 4.82 2.61
N GLU A 133 -0.64 5.00 3.71
CA GLU A 133 0.13 3.93 4.33
C GLU A 133 -0.74 2.80 4.89
N GLY A 134 -1.89 3.15 5.46
CA GLY A 134 -2.87 2.20 5.99
C GLY A 134 -3.55 1.39 4.89
N LEU A 135 -3.98 2.05 3.80
CA LEU A 135 -4.56 1.37 2.64
C LEU A 135 -3.53 0.47 1.95
N ALA A 136 -2.29 0.93 1.77
CA ALA A 136 -1.21 0.12 1.22
C ALA A 136 -0.82 -1.04 2.14
N SER A 137 -0.84 -0.83 3.47
CA SER A 137 -0.59 -1.89 4.46
C SER A 137 -1.67 -2.97 4.42
N TYR A 138 -2.94 -2.56 4.37
CA TYR A 138 -4.05 -3.51 4.26
C TYR A 138 -4.04 -4.27 2.93
N SER A 139 -3.55 -3.62 1.86
CA SER A 139 -3.40 -4.26 0.55
C SER A 139 -2.42 -5.45 0.57
N GLN A 140 -1.53 -5.55 1.56
CA GLN A 140 -0.70 -6.75 1.78
C GLN A 140 -1.55 -7.99 2.09
N ILE A 141 -2.59 -7.83 2.92
CA ILE A 141 -3.55 -8.90 3.26
C ILE A 141 -4.35 -9.27 2.01
N VAL A 142 -4.88 -8.26 1.29
CA VAL A 142 -5.63 -8.46 0.03
C VAL A 142 -4.78 -9.18 -1.02
N TYR A 143 -3.50 -8.83 -1.15
CA TYR A 143 -2.56 -9.51 -2.04
C TYR A 143 -2.39 -10.99 -1.68
N ARG A 144 -2.13 -11.28 -0.41
CA ARG A 144 -1.94 -12.66 0.09
C ARG A 144 -3.18 -13.52 -0.15
N GLU A 145 -4.36 -12.99 0.16
CA GLU A 145 -5.63 -13.65 -0.15
C GLU A 145 -5.81 -13.88 -1.65
N GLY A 146 -5.47 -12.88 -2.48
CA GLY A 146 -5.61 -12.94 -3.93
C GLY A 146 -4.71 -13.96 -4.61
N ILE A 147 -3.55 -14.29 -4.02
CA ILE A 147 -2.68 -15.38 -4.49
C ILE A 147 -3.02 -16.74 -3.85
N GLY A 148 -4.06 -16.82 -3.02
CA GLY A 148 -4.48 -18.04 -2.33
C GLY A 148 -3.67 -18.38 -1.07
N ASP A 149 -2.81 -17.47 -0.59
CA ASP A 149 -1.98 -17.62 0.60
C ASP A 149 -2.71 -17.13 1.86
N ILE A 150 -3.74 -17.88 2.26
CA ILE A 150 -4.60 -17.53 3.42
C ILE A 150 -3.81 -17.56 4.73
N GLU A 151 -2.86 -18.48 4.88
CA GLU A 151 -1.98 -18.53 6.05
C GLU A 151 -1.09 -17.28 6.11
N GLY A 152 -0.49 -16.90 4.97
CA GLY A 152 0.27 -15.65 4.85
C GLY A 152 -0.57 -14.42 5.17
N ALA A 153 -1.80 -14.34 4.67
CA ALA A 153 -2.72 -13.24 4.98
C ALA A 153 -2.99 -13.12 6.51
N ASN A 154 -3.25 -14.25 7.16
CA ASN A 154 -3.44 -14.30 8.61
C ASN A 154 -2.16 -13.92 9.38
N ASN A 155 -0.99 -14.31 8.89
CA ASN A 155 0.29 -13.95 9.48
C ASN A 155 0.58 -12.45 9.37
N GLU A 156 0.28 -11.81 8.23
CA GLU A 156 0.40 -10.35 8.07
C GLU A 156 -0.54 -9.61 9.04
N LEU A 157 -1.81 -10.04 9.10
CA LEU A 157 -2.78 -9.48 10.04
C LEU A 157 -2.31 -9.64 11.50
N GLN A 158 -1.78 -10.80 11.86
CA GLN A 158 -1.19 -11.04 13.18
C GLN A 158 0.04 -10.17 13.46
N GLY A 159 0.84 -9.86 12.44
CA GLY A 159 1.94 -8.90 12.51
C GLY A 159 1.45 -7.51 12.90
N PHE A 160 0.39 -7.02 12.26
CA PHE A 160 -0.24 -5.74 12.62
C PHE A 160 -0.81 -5.76 14.04
N ARG A 161 -1.52 -6.83 14.43
CA ARG A 161 -2.00 -7.01 15.82
C ARG A 161 -0.87 -6.90 16.83
N THR A 162 0.25 -7.58 16.58
CA THR A 162 1.41 -7.60 17.46
C THR A 162 2.07 -6.23 17.56
N SER A 163 2.24 -5.55 16.43
CA SER A 163 2.81 -4.19 16.38
C SER A 163 1.96 -3.20 17.19
N TYR A 164 0.64 -3.20 16.97
CA TYR A 164 -0.27 -2.31 17.67
C TYR A 164 -0.39 -2.64 19.16
N ALA A 165 -0.49 -3.93 19.52
CA ALA A 165 -0.51 -4.38 20.91
C ALA A 165 0.75 -3.94 21.68
N ARG A 166 1.93 -4.02 21.06
CA ARG A 166 3.19 -3.54 21.65
C ARG A 166 3.14 -2.03 21.91
N ALA A 167 2.65 -1.24 20.97
CA ALA A 167 2.50 0.20 21.18
C ALA A 167 1.54 0.52 22.34
N ARG A 168 0.42 -0.19 22.44
CA ARG A 168 -0.53 -0.07 23.56
C ARG A 168 0.12 -0.40 24.91
N GLN A 169 0.84 -1.52 25.00
CA GLN A 169 1.55 -1.93 26.23
C GLN A 169 2.60 -0.91 26.67
N GLN A 170 3.20 -0.18 25.73
CA GLN A 170 4.19 0.86 26.01
C GLN A 170 3.56 2.24 26.29
N GLY A 171 2.23 2.36 26.33
CA GLY A 171 1.54 3.65 26.49
C GLY A 171 1.72 4.58 25.28
N ARG A 172 1.98 4.02 24.10
CA ARG A 172 2.28 4.74 22.84
C ARG A 172 1.13 4.74 21.83
N ASP A 173 -0.05 4.28 22.23
CA ASP A 173 -1.26 4.42 21.42
C ASP A 173 -1.69 5.90 21.32
N GLY A 174 -2.45 6.23 20.28
CA GLY A 174 -3.11 7.52 20.15
C GLY A 174 -3.81 7.67 18.80
N VAL A 175 -4.17 8.92 18.49
CA VAL A 175 -4.82 9.33 17.25
C VAL A 175 -3.94 8.98 16.04
N ALA A 176 -4.49 8.34 15.00
CA ALA A 176 -3.75 8.08 13.75
C ALA A 176 -3.80 9.29 12.79
N GLN A 177 -4.91 10.03 12.79
CA GLN A 177 -5.06 11.29 12.06
C GLN A 177 -4.28 12.42 12.75
N ARG A 178 -2.97 12.50 12.51
CA ARG A 178 -2.13 13.63 12.92
C ARG A 178 -0.94 13.81 11.98
N PRO A 179 -0.30 15.00 11.97
CA PRO A 179 0.88 15.24 11.15
C PRO A 179 2.04 14.28 11.44
N ALA A 180 2.77 13.90 10.40
CA ALA A 180 3.90 12.95 10.45
C ALA A 180 4.95 13.36 11.51
N ALA A 181 5.25 14.67 11.60
CA ALA A 181 6.21 15.21 12.55
C ALA A 181 5.80 15.07 14.04
N GLN A 182 4.53 14.75 14.33
CA GLN A 182 4.04 14.57 15.70
C GLN A 182 4.15 13.13 16.21
N PHE A 183 4.52 12.17 15.35
CA PHE A 183 4.79 10.80 15.80
C PHE A 183 6.18 10.71 16.40
N SER A 184 6.30 9.92 17.48
CA SER A 184 7.57 9.72 18.17
C SER A 184 7.63 8.30 18.71
N GLY A 185 8.46 7.46 18.07
CA GLY A 185 8.64 6.06 18.45
C GLY A 185 7.41 5.16 18.29
N ASN A 186 6.36 5.64 17.61
CA ASN A 186 5.09 4.93 17.39
C ASN A 186 4.54 5.06 15.96
N TYR A 187 5.30 5.65 15.02
CA TYR A 187 4.89 5.87 13.63
C TYR A 187 4.40 4.57 12.98
N VAL A 188 5.23 3.51 12.97
CA VAL A 188 4.86 2.21 12.37
C VAL A 188 3.54 1.65 12.95
N ALA A 189 3.36 1.73 14.26
CA ALA A 189 2.17 1.19 14.90
C ALA A 189 0.90 1.99 14.59
N LEU A 190 0.99 3.33 14.50
CA LEU A 190 -0.17 4.20 14.33
C LEU A 190 -0.46 4.62 12.88
N VAL A 191 0.51 4.48 11.98
CA VAL A 191 0.40 4.86 10.56
C VAL A 191 0.19 3.64 9.66
N TYR A 192 0.70 2.46 10.04
CA TYR A 192 0.56 1.24 9.26
C TYR A 192 -0.37 0.25 9.94
N ALA A 193 0.00 -0.19 11.16
CA ALA A 193 -0.68 -1.30 11.81
C ALA A 193 -2.11 -0.97 12.27
N LYS A 194 -2.29 0.12 13.04
CA LYS A 194 -3.61 0.53 13.53
C LYS A 194 -4.59 0.83 12.37
N PRO A 195 -4.20 1.54 11.30
CA PRO A 195 -5.01 1.69 10.10
C PRO A 195 -5.35 0.41 9.36
N ALA A 196 -4.40 -0.52 9.20
CA ALA A 196 -4.67 -1.81 8.58
C ALA A 196 -5.71 -2.62 9.40
N LEU A 197 -5.62 -2.57 10.74
CA LEU A 197 -6.61 -3.19 11.63
C LEU A 197 -7.96 -2.48 11.58
N PHE A 198 -7.99 -1.15 11.42
CA PHE A 198 -9.23 -0.42 11.17
C PHE A 198 -9.92 -0.88 9.89
N LEU A 199 -9.18 -1.04 8.80
CA LEU A 199 -9.73 -1.55 7.54
C LEU A 199 -10.22 -3.01 7.68
N GLN A 200 -9.53 -3.84 8.46
CA GLN A 200 -10.03 -5.18 8.80
C GLN A 200 -11.32 -5.11 9.63
N ALA A 201 -11.42 -4.21 10.61
CA ALA A 201 -12.61 -4.04 11.42
C ALA A 201 -13.81 -3.57 10.59
N LEU A 202 -13.58 -2.67 9.62
CA LEU A 202 -14.59 -2.30 8.63
C LEU A 202 -15.04 -3.53 7.83
N ARG A 203 -14.12 -4.25 7.20
CA ARG A 203 -14.45 -5.45 6.39
C ARG A 203 -15.19 -6.52 7.20
N ASN A 204 -14.81 -6.75 8.45
CA ASN A 204 -15.52 -7.67 9.33
C ASN A 204 -16.95 -7.22 9.62
N ARG A 205 -17.19 -5.92 9.76
CA ARG A 205 -18.52 -5.38 10.05
C ARG A 205 -19.44 -5.39 8.83
N ILE A 206 -18.92 -5.02 7.67
CA ILE A 206 -19.73 -4.77 6.47
C ILE A 206 -19.65 -5.86 5.42
N ASP A 207 -18.93 -6.95 5.68
CA ASP A 207 -18.63 -8.04 4.75
C ASP A 207 -17.68 -7.69 3.57
N ASP A 208 -17.26 -8.72 2.84
CA ASP A 208 -16.30 -8.61 1.74
C ASP A 208 -16.84 -7.80 0.56
N GLU A 209 -18.11 -8.03 0.22
CA GLU A 209 -18.74 -7.47 -0.97
C GLU A 209 -18.93 -5.97 -0.79
N ALA A 210 -19.51 -5.54 0.34
CA ALA A 210 -19.70 -4.13 0.60
C ALA A 210 -18.36 -3.42 0.80
N PHE A 211 -17.38 -4.05 1.45
CA PHE A 211 -16.05 -3.46 1.64
C PHE A 211 -15.37 -3.13 0.31
N PHE A 212 -15.24 -4.12 -0.59
CA PHE A 212 -14.57 -3.86 -1.88
C PHE A 212 -15.39 -2.93 -2.78
N LYS A 213 -16.73 -2.97 -2.73
CA LYS A 213 -17.58 -1.98 -3.40
C LYS A 213 -17.32 -0.56 -2.88
N GLY A 214 -17.14 -0.40 -1.57
CA GLY A 214 -16.75 0.86 -0.94
C GLY A 214 -15.37 1.32 -1.39
N ILE A 215 -14.37 0.44 -1.41
CA ILE A 215 -13.01 0.73 -1.89
C ILE A 215 -13.02 1.17 -3.36
N GLN A 216 -13.76 0.47 -4.22
CA GLN A 216 -13.90 0.83 -5.64
C GLN A 216 -14.58 2.19 -5.83
N SER A 217 -15.60 2.49 -5.02
CA SER A 217 -16.32 3.77 -5.06
C SER A 217 -15.41 4.91 -4.58
N TYR A 218 -14.65 4.69 -3.50
CA TYR A 218 -13.68 5.62 -2.98
C TYR A 218 -12.58 5.92 -4.01
N TYR A 219 -12.06 4.88 -4.67
CA TYR A 219 -11.10 5.01 -5.75
C TYR A 219 -11.64 5.86 -6.90
N ALA A 220 -12.82 5.50 -7.43
CA ALA A 220 -13.42 6.18 -8.57
C ALA A 220 -13.71 7.66 -8.28
N ALA A 221 -14.16 7.99 -7.07
CA ALA A 221 -14.51 9.36 -6.68
C ALA A 221 -13.30 10.26 -6.42
N ASN A 222 -12.13 9.71 -6.10
CA ASN A 222 -10.95 10.48 -5.67
C ASN A 222 -9.75 10.34 -6.62
N ARG A 223 -9.84 9.54 -7.68
CA ARG A 223 -8.77 9.36 -8.67
C ARG A 223 -8.37 10.72 -9.28
N TYR A 224 -7.06 10.95 -9.37
CA TYR A 224 -6.43 12.19 -9.84
C TYR A 224 -6.66 13.41 -8.94
N SER A 225 -6.90 13.20 -7.65
CA SER A 225 -7.04 14.27 -6.66
C SER A 225 -6.10 14.06 -5.47
N ASP A 226 -5.59 15.17 -4.91
CA ASP A 226 -4.82 15.20 -3.64
C ASP A 226 -5.70 15.49 -2.41
N SER A 227 -7.02 15.44 -2.57
CA SER A 227 -8.00 15.82 -1.52
C SER A 227 -8.67 14.62 -0.84
N ALA A 228 -8.16 13.42 -1.05
CA ALA A 228 -8.73 12.22 -0.45
C ALA A 228 -8.57 12.26 1.09
N SER A 229 -9.60 11.80 1.80
CA SER A 229 -9.66 11.89 3.27
C SER A 229 -10.30 10.64 3.86
N GLY A 230 -10.05 10.42 5.16
CA GLY A 230 -10.73 9.37 5.92
C GLY A 230 -12.24 9.56 5.96
N ASP A 231 -12.73 10.80 5.95
CA ASP A 231 -14.17 11.07 5.89
C ASP A 231 -14.80 10.53 4.62
N ARG A 232 -14.19 10.80 3.45
CA ARG A 232 -14.65 10.27 2.16
C ARG A 232 -14.55 8.75 2.08
N LEU A 233 -13.54 8.15 2.72
CA LEU A 233 -13.40 6.70 2.81
C LEU A 233 -14.58 6.10 3.56
N VAL A 234 -14.92 6.65 4.72
CA VAL A 234 -16.05 6.19 5.56
C VAL A 234 -17.38 6.41 4.85
N GLU A 235 -17.59 7.57 4.21
CA GLU A 235 -18.78 7.84 3.41
C GLU A 235 -18.98 6.81 2.30
N ALA A 236 -17.89 6.38 1.65
CA ALA A 236 -17.94 5.32 0.64
C ALA A 236 -18.27 3.94 1.24
N MET A 237 -17.79 3.63 2.44
CA MET A 237 -18.15 2.39 3.16
C MET A 237 -19.63 2.39 3.58
N ASP A 238 -20.09 3.49 4.15
CA ASP A 238 -21.48 3.68 4.60
C ASP A 238 -22.46 3.53 3.43
N ALA A 239 -22.15 4.16 2.30
CA ALA A 239 -22.94 4.04 1.07
C ALA A 239 -22.93 2.61 0.51
N ALA A 240 -21.82 1.88 0.64
CA ALA A 240 -21.71 0.52 0.12
C ALA A 240 -22.52 -0.49 0.95
N CYS A 241 -22.52 -0.37 2.27
CA CYS A 241 -23.26 -1.27 3.18
C CYS A 241 -24.70 -0.83 3.48
N GLY A 242 -25.06 0.43 3.20
CA GLY A 242 -26.34 0.99 3.63
C GLY A 242 -26.46 1.12 5.15
N CYS A 243 -25.33 1.26 5.84
CA CYS A 243 -25.19 1.23 7.28
C CYS A 243 -24.21 2.32 7.75
N ALA A 244 -24.11 2.58 9.05
CA ALA A 244 -23.14 3.55 9.57
C ALA A 244 -21.88 2.86 10.10
N THR A 245 -20.71 3.35 9.71
CA THR A 245 -19.39 2.85 10.12
C THR A 245 -18.50 3.93 10.74
N ARG A 246 -18.99 5.18 10.82
CA ARG A 246 -18.26 6.32 11.39
C ARG A 246 -17.75 6.08 12.81
N ASP A 247 -18.47 5.34 13.64
CA ASP A 247 -18.03 4.97 14.99
C ASP A 247 -16.69 4.23 14.98
N LEU A 248 -16.42 3.38 13.98
CA LEU A 248 -15.10 2.74 13.83
C LEU A 248 -14.04 3.77 13.46
N TYR A 249 -14.31 4.69 12.55
CA TYR A 249 -13.35 5.73 12.19
C TYR A 249 -13.01 6.65 13.35
N GLU A 250 -14.03 7.04 14.13
CA GLU A 250 -13.86 7.83 15.34
C GLU A 250 -13.02 7.09 16.37
N ALA A 251 -13.28 5.81 16.60
CA ALA A 251 -12.56 5.02 17.59
C ALA A 251 -11.10 4.72 17.16
N TRP A 252 -10.89 4.32 15.91
CA TRP A 252 -9.61 3.84 15.43
C TRP A 252 -8.68 4.94 14.91
N VAL A 253 -9.22 5.96 14.25
CA VAL A 253 -8.40 6.94 13.53
C VAL A 253 -8.37 8.29 14.22
N LEU A 254 -9.53 8.81 14.63
CA LEU A 254 -9.64 10.11 15.29
C LEU A 254 -9.43 10.03 16.81
N GLY A 255 -9.64 8.86 17.39
CA GLY A 255 -9.59 8.62 18.83
C GLY A 255 -8.26 8.04 19.31
N SER A 256 -8.01 8.22 20.60
CA SER A 256 -6.90 7.60 21.35
C SER A 256 -7.38 6.54 22.35
N GLY A 257 -8.68 6.21 22.33
CA GLY A 257 -9.26 5.22 23.22
C GLY A 257 -8.92 3.78 22.81
N PRO A 258 -9.00 2.82 23.74
CA PRO A 258 -8.82 1.41 23.41
C PRO A 258 -9.93 0.94 22.47
N VAL A 259 -9.54 0.13 21.49
CA VAL A 259 -10.43 -0.53 20.53
C VAL A 259 -10.31 -2.05 20.67
N GLU A 260 -11.40 -2.75 20.36
CA GLU A 260 -11.40 -4.21 20.22
C GLU A 260 -10.67 -4.59 18.93
N VAL A 261 -9.57 -5.34 19.05
CA VAL A 261 -8.71 -5.67 17.91
C VAL A 261 -9.33 -6.84 17.13
N PRO A 262 -9.65 -6.68 15.83
CA PRO A 262 -10.23 -7.74 15.00
C PRO A 262 -9.23 -8.86 14.72
#